data_AF-A0A142XUH7-F1
#
_entry.id   AF-A0A142XUH7-F1
#
_cell.length_a   1.000
_cell.length_b   1.000
_cell.length_c   1.000
_cell.angle_alpha   90.00
_cell.angle_beta   90.00
_cell.angle_gamma   90.00
#
_symmetry.space_group_name_H-M   'P 1'
#
loop_
_entity.id
_entity.type
_entity.pdbx_description
1 polymer ?
#
loop_
_entity_poly.entity_id
_entity_poly.type
_entity_poly.pdbx_seq_one_letter_code
_entity_poly.pdbx_strand_id
1 'polypeptide(L)' 'MLTPLSRLRDARGGNPRAAAVAVFAGDLQDVAAPLDPKEQVVSACLKLALPAERPGATIRVPGEHLDKLIDLASRPAE' A
#
# COMPACT_ATOMS: atom_id res chain seq x y z
N MET A 1 -17.64 -0.91 7.03
CA MET A 1 -16.22 -0.60 7.36
C MET A 1 -15.43 -0.68 6.06
N LEU A 2 -14.63 0.33 5.72
CA LEU A 2 -13.76 0.28 4.53
C LEU A 2 -12.64 -0.75 4.75
N THR A 3 -12.30 -1.51 3.71
CA THR A 3 -11.16 -2.44 3.76
C THR A 3 -9.83 -1.68 3.59
N PRO A 4 -8.69 -2.21 4.07
CA PRO A 4 -7.37 -1.63 3.83
C PRO A 4 -7.12 -1.29 2.35
N LEU A 5 -7.43 -2.22 1.44
CA LEU A 5 -7.31 -2.00 0.00
C LEU A 5 -8.17 -0.84 -0.50
N SER A 6 -9.40 -0.69 0.02
CA SER A 6 -10.27 0.42 -0.37
C SER A 6 -9.70 1.76 0.07
N ARG A 7 -9.13 1.83 1.29
CA ARG A 7 -8.47 3.06 1.79
C ARG A 7 -7.24 3.44 0.95
N LEU A 8 -6.44 2.46 0.51
CA LEU A 8 -5.32 2.73 -0.40
C LEU A 8 -5.79 3.26 -1.76
N ARG A 9 -6.86 2.69 -2.31
CA ARG A 9 -7.48 3.17 -3.56
C ARG A 9 -8.02 4.59 -3.41
N ASP A 10 -8.68 4.90 -2.30
CA ASP A 10 -9.19 6.25 -2.02
C ASP A 10 -8.05 7.26 -1.90
N ALA A 11 -6.98 6.92 -1.16
CA ALA A 11 -5.81 7.78 -1.01
C ALA A 11 -5.15 8.07 -2.38
N ARG A 12 -5.07 7.05 -3.25
CA ARG A 12 -4.57 7.19 -4.61
C ARG A 12 -5.52 8.00 -5.50
N GLY A 13 -6.82 7.76 -5.40
CA GLY A 13 -7.86 8.46 -6.15
C GLY A 13 -7.95 9.95 -5.78
N GLY A 14 -7.70 10.31 -4.53
CA GLY A 14 -7.55 11.70 -4.09
C GLY A 14 -6.25 12.37 -4.56
N ASN A 15 -5.24 11.59 -4.96
CA ASN A 15 -3.91 12.06 -5.36
C ASN A 15 -3.40 11.35 -6.64
N PRO A 16 -4.13 11.39 -7.77
CA PRO A 16 -3.88 10.51 -8.92
C PRO A 16 -2.59 10.83 -9.68
N ARG A 17 -2.04 12.03 -9.53
CA ARG A 17 -0.79 12.48 -10.19
C ARG A 17 0.35 12.72 -9.20
N ALA A 18 0.15 12.47 -7.92
CA ALA A 18 1.19 12.70 -6.93
C ALA A 18 2.32 11.68 -7.10
N ALA A 19 3.56 12.16 -7.08
CA ALA A 19 4.76 11.31 -7.10
C ALA A 19 4.84 10.42 -5.84
N ALA A 20 4.30 10.90 -4.71
CA ALA A 20 4.16 10.12 -3.49
C ALA A 20 2.80 10.39 -2.84
N VAL A 21 2.17 9.33 -2.34
CA VAL A 21 0.85 9.35 -1.71
C VAL A 21 0.98 9.01 -0.23
N ALA A 22 0.29 9.78 0.61
CA ALA A 22 0.22 9.53 2.04
C ALA A 22 -0.81 8.42 2.33
N VAL A 23 -0.38 7.34 2.99
CA VAL A 23 -1.24 6.20 3.35
C VAL A 23 -0.93 5.73 4.76
N PHE A 24 -1.87 5.03 5.40
CA PHE A 24 -1.60 4.40 6.69
C PHE A 24 -0.63 3.23 6.51
N ALA A 25 0.39 3.16 7.36
CA ALA A 25 1.37 2.08 7.33
C ALA A 25 0.71 0.72 7.57
N GLY A 26 -0.26 0.65 8.49
CA GLY A 26 -1.04 -0.57 8.76
C GLY A 26 -1.81 -1.04 7.53
N ASP A 27 -2.46 -0.13 6.78
CA ASP A 27 -3.18 -0.51 5.56
C ASP A 27 -2.24 -1.06 4.50
N LEU A 28 -1.05 -0.48 4.37
CA LEU A 28 -0.04 -0.96 3.42
C LEU A 28 0.51 -2.33 3.82
N GLN A 29 0.72 -2.57 5.12
CA GLN A 29 1.14 -3.87 5.64
C GLN A 29 0.06 -4.93 5.42
N ASP A 30 -1.19 -4.65 5.78
CA ASP A 30 -2.32 -5.59 5.63
C ASP A 30 -2.54 -6.01 4.17
N VAL A 31 -2.38 -5.07 3.23
CA VAL A 31 -2.52 -5.33 1.79
C VAL A 31 -1.31 -6.06 1.22
N ALA A 32 -0.11 -5.75 1.69
CA ALA A 32 1.13 -6.38 1.21
C ALA A 32 1.39 -7.76 1.83
N ALA A 33 0.91 -8.03 3.05
CA ALA A 33 1.14 -9.26 3.79
C ALA A 33 0.74 -10.57 3.06
N PRO A 34 -0.42 -10.64 2.35
CA PRO A 34 -0.79 -11.85 1.62
C PRO A 34 -0.12 -11.97 0.24
N LEU A 35 0.65 -10.99 -0.22
CA LEU A 35 1.28 -11.00 -1.55
C LEU A 35 2.67 -11.64 -1.53
N ASP A 36 3.16 -12.06 -2.70
CA ASP A 36 4.49 -12.64 -2.83
C ASP A 36 5.58 -11.62 -2.44
N PRO A 37 6.37 -11.86 -1.37
CA PRO A 37 7.43 -10.95 -0.95
C PRO A 37 8.60 -10.87 -1.94
N LYS A 38 8.68 -11.79 -2.93
CA LYS A 38 9.68 -11.72 -4.01
C LYS A 38 9.36 -10.62 -5.02
N GLU A 39 8.11 -10.15 -5.07
CA GLU A 39 7.77 -8.99 -5.87
C GLU A 39 8.44 -7.74 -5.30
N GLN A 40 9.26 -7.07 -6.13
CA GLN A 40 10.09 -5.95 -5.67
C GLN A 40 9.25 -4.82 -5.08
N VAL A 41 8.05 -4.58 -5.63
CA VAL A 41 7.13 -3.55 -5.12
C VAL A 41 6.57 -3.92 -3.74
N VAL A 42 6.23 -5.20 -3.53
CA VAL A 42 5.73 -5.68 -2.23
C VAL A 42 6.82 -5.50 -1.17
N SER A 43 8.05 -5.94 -1.46
CA SER A 43 9.20 -5.76 -0.56
C SER A 43 9.51 -4.28 -0.29
N ALA A 44 9.45 -3.42 -1.32
CA ALA A 44 9.69 -1.99 -1.17
C ALA A 44 8.63 -1.32 -0.28
N CYS A 45 7.34 -1.64 -0.47
CA CYS A 45 6.25 -1.13 0.34
C CYS A 45 6.36 -1.60 1.80
N LEU A 46 6.68 -2.87 2.05
CA LEU A 46 6.89 -3.40 3.39
C LEU A 46 8.07 -2.75 4.10
N LYS A 47 9.19 -2.51 3.41
CA LYS A 47 10.35 -1.79 3.98
C LYS A 47 10.02 -0.37 4.43
N LEU A 48 9.07 0.29 3.77
CA LEU A 48 8.59 1.61 4.18
C LEU A 48 7.63 1.53 5.36
N ALA A 49 6.79 0.49 5.42
CA ALA A 49 5.72 0.39 6.39
C ALA A 49 6.12 -0.27 7.72
N LEU A 50 6.99 -1.27 7.71
CA LEU A 50 7.38 -2.01 8.91
C LEU A 50 8.04 -1.14 10.01
N PRO A 51 8.93 -0.17 9.69
CA PRO A 51 9.50 0.70 10.72
C PRO A 51 8.48 1.64 11.38
N ALA A 52 7.30 1.81 10.78
CA ALA A 52 6.24 2.67 11.30
C ALA A 52 5.32 1.86 12.24
N GLU A 53 5.87 1.35 13.35
CA GLU A 53 5.18 0.48 14.33
C GLU A 53 4.12 1.19 15.20
N ARG A 54 3.57 2.33 14.79
CA ARG A 54 2.56 3.07 15.57
C ARG A 54 1.18 2.95 14.93
N PRO A 55 0.13 2.62 15.71
CA PRO A 55 -1.25 2.69 15.24
C PRO A 55 -1.55 4.06 14.63
N GLY A 56 -2.03 4.09 13.39
CA GLY A 56 -2.35 5.34 12.68
C GLY A 56 -1.16 6.08 12.07
N ALA A 57 0.05 5.51 12.08
CA ALA A 57 1.19 6.11 11.39
C ALA A 57 0.90 6.25 9.89
N THR A 58 1.14 7.45 9.35
CA THR A 58 1.03 7.72 7.91
C THR A 58 2.42 7.79 7.31
N ILE A 59 2.62 7.09 6.20
CA ILE A 59 3.87 7.07 5.42
C ILE A 59 3.61 7.58 4.01
N ARG A 60 4.67 8.06 3.35
CA ARG A 60 4.63 8.43 1.94
C ARG A 60 5.17 7.28 1.10
N VAL A 61 4.33 6.79 0.18
CA VAL A 61 4.66 5.71 -0.75
C VAL A 61 4.71 6.28 -2.15
N PRO A 62 5.71 5.93 -2.97
CA PRO A 62 5.72 6.33 -4.38
C PRO A 62 4.42 5.93 -5.08
N GLY A 63 3.84 6.85 -5.86
CA GLY A 63 2.53 6.63 -6.51
C GLY A 63 2.53 5.39 -7.39
N GLU A 64 3.60 5.16 -8.14
CA GLU A 64 3.77 3.99 -9.02
C GLU A 64 3.83 2.67 -8.23
N HIS A 65 4.49 2.67 -7.07
CA HIS A 65 4.53 1.50 -6.20
C HIS A 65 3.16 1.20 -5.61
N LEU A 66 2.43 2.25 -5.22
CA LEU A 66 1.08 2.11 -4.69
C LEU A 66 0.11 1.58 -5.76
N ASP A 67 0.18 2.09 -6.99
CA ASP A 67 -0.63 1.63 -8.12
C ASP A 67 -0.40 0.13 -8.40
N LYS A 68 0.87 -0.27 -8.48
CA LYS A 68 1.23 -1.67 -8.74
C LYS A 68 0.85 -2.60 -7.57
N LEU A 69 0.98 -2.15 -6.33
CA LEU A 69 0.54 -2.92 -5.16
C LEU A 69 -0.98 -3.11 -5.17
N ILE A 70 -1.74 -2.05 -5.47
CA ILE A 70 -3.20 -2.11 -5.58
C ILE A 70 -3.58 -3.08 -6.69
N ASP A 71 -2.94 -3.03 -7.86
CA ASP A 71 -3.20 -3.96 -8.97
C ASP A 71 -2.97 -5.42 -8.54
N LEU A 72 -1.82 -5.72 -7.92
CA LEU A 72 -1.50 -7.06 -7.42
C LEU A 72 -2.53 -7.56 -6.40
N ALA A 73 -2.90 -6.72 -5.42
CA ALA A 73 -3.90 -7.05 -4.41
C ALA A 73 -5.33 -7.13 -4.93
N SER A 74 -5.59 -6.64 -6.15
CA SER A 74 -6.90 -6.70 -6.79
C SER A 74 -7.10 -7.97 -7.59
N ARG A 75 -6.03 -8.72 -7.86
CA ARG A 75 -6.10 -9.99 -8.58
C ARG A 75 -6.64 -11.06 -7.62
N PRO A 76 -7.59 -11.92 -8.06
CA PRO A 76 -7.99 -13.05 -7.26
C PRO A 76 -6.77 -13.94 -7.02
N ALA A 77 -6.56 -14.36 -5.78
CA ALA A 77 -5.59 -15.42 -5.48
C ALA A 77 -6.10 -16.70 -6.18
N GLU A 78 -5.36 -17.16 -7.19
CA GLU A 78 -5.59 -18.46 -7.85
C GLU A 78 -5.29 -19.62 -6.91
#